data_AF-A0A7C5DQ93-F1
#
_entry.id   AF-A0A7C5DQ93-F1
#
_cell.length_a   1.000
_cell.length_b   1.000
_cell.length_c   1.000
_cell.angle_alpha   90.00
_cell.angle_beta   90.00
_cell.angle_gamma   90.00
#
_symmetry.space_group_name_H-M   'P 1'
#
loop_
_entity.id
_entity.type
_entity.pdbx_description
1 polymer ?
#
loop_
_entity_poly.entity_id
_entity_poly.type
_entity_poly.pdbx_seq_one_letter_code
_entity_poly.pdbx_strand_id
1 'polypeptide(L)'
;MAEAKSKGNSPADLAYELGKEYEKRATNCCQSTIAALQDSIDFVPKEDELLRAGSAFAGGLGFTNQGLCGALVGAVMVIGRLYGRSRRKFQEHAKLPVNQLDFVNEGAPAWDLAYELFERYMMEYGSPLCKDVMTCVFGSHPDRIRPISPVRYEWTRRFGGHESGGCCEVVGKAARWAAELILRQGPPKEEADGGNA
;
A
#
# COMPACT_ATOMS: atom_id res chain seq x y z
N MET A 1 -22.32 0.88 -0.49
CA MET A 1 -20.96 1.17 -0.95
C MET A 1 -20.99 2.59 -1.50
N ALA A 2 -20.21 3.51 -0.94
CA ALA A 2 -20.45 4.95 -1.08
C ALA A 2 -20.17 5.44 -2.50
N GLU A 3 -21.18 6.07 -3.11
CA GLU A 3 -21.06 6.86 -4.34
C GLU A 3 -20.31 8.17 -4.04
N ALA A 4 -18.99 8.10 -3.92
CA ALA A 4 -18.13 9.28 -3.91
C ALA A 4 -17.63 9.56 -5.34
N LYS A 5 -18.53 9.89 -6.27
CA LYS A 5 -18.14 10.53 -7.53
C LYS A 5 -18.26 12.04 -7.37
N SER A 6 -17.22 12.66 -6.80
CA SER A 6 -17.03 14.10 -6.97
C SER A 6 -16.64 14.37 -8.43
N LYS A 7 -17.43 15.19 -9.11
CA LYS A 7 -17.17 15.64 -10.48
C LYS A 7 -15.84 16.42 -10.49
N GLY A 8 -14.80 15.89 -11.14
CA GLY A 8 -13.58 16.64 -11.49
C GLY A 8 -12.25 16.19 -10.86
N ASN A 9 -12.23 15.17 -10.00
CA ASN A 9 -10.99 14.71 -9.35
C ASN A 9 -10.21 13.70 -10.21
N SER A 10 -8.88 13.82 -10.26
CA SER A 10 -8.04 12.85 -10.97
C SER A 10 -8.12 11.45 -10.32
N PRO A 11 -7.79 10.35 -11.00
CA PRO A 11 -7.73 9.02 -10.37
C PRO A 11 -6.84 8.98 -9.12
N ALA A 12 -5.79 9.80 -9.04
CA ALA A 12 -4.95 9.93 -7.86
C ALA A 12 -5.65 10.67 -6.70
N ASP A 13 -6.40 11.74 -7.00
CA ASP A 13 -7.22 12.43 -5.99
C ASP A 13 -8.37 11.54 -5.51
N LEU A 14 -8.94 10.72 -6.39
CA LEU A 14 -9.92 9.71 -6.01
C LEU A 14 -9.30 8.64 -5.10
N ALA A 15 -8.09 8.16 -5.41
CA ALA A 15 -7.36 7.22 -4.56
C ALA A 15 -7.12 7.80 -3.15
N TYR A 16 -6.79 9.10 -3.06
CA TYR A 16 -6.62 9.81 -1.81
C TYR A 16 -7.89 9.79 -0.96
N GLU A 17 -9.02 10.21 -1.53
CA GLU A 17 -10.30 10.28 -0.83
C GLU A 17 -10.82 8.90 -0.42
N LEU A 18 -10.76 7.91 -1.32
CA LEU A 18 -11.15 6.54 -1.03
C LEU A 18 -10.26 5.92 0.06
N GLY A 19 -8.95 6.16 0.01
CA GLY A 19 -8.02 5.67 1.03
C GLY A 19 -8.36 6.18 2.42
N LYS A 20 -8.63 7.48 2.55
CA LYS A 20 -9.08 8.09 3.82
C LYS A 20 -10.38 7.48 4.31
N GLU A 21 -11.34 7.33 3.41
CA GLU A 21 -12.67 6.85 3.76
C GLU A 21 -12.67 5.36 4.13
N TYR A 22 -11.90 4.54 3.43
CA TYR A 22 -11.75 3.12 3.73
C TYR A 22 -11.03 2.91 5.05
N GLU A 23 -9.95 3.65 5.35
CA GLU A 23 -9.27 3.50 6.64
C GLU A 23 -10.18 3.88 7.81
N LYS A 24 -10.93 4.96 7.64
CA LYS A 24 -11.92 5.43 8.63
C LYS A 24 -12.98 4.37 8.95
N ARG A 25 -13.43 3.61 7.95
CA ARG A 25 -14.54 2.65 8.10
C ARG A 25 -14.10 1.21 8.36
N ALA A 26 -12.98 0.79 7.81
CA ALA A 26 -12.50 -0.59 7.81
C ALA A 26 -11.34 -0.83 8.79
N THR A 27 -10.68 0.23 9.28
CA THR A 27 -9.64 0.13 10.33
C THR A 27 -8.50 -0.83 9.93
N ASN A 28 -8.08 -0.79 8.67
CA ASN A 28 -6.97 -1.59 8.16
C ASN A 28 -6.22 -0.84 7.06
N CYS A 29 -5.09 -0.24 7.42
CA CYS A 29 -4.38 0.69 6.53
C CYS A 29 -3.87 0.03 5.25
N CYS A 30 -3.42 -1.23 5.32
CA CYS A 30 -2.95 -1.96 4.14
C CYS A 30 -4.11 -2.29 3.18
N GLN A 31 -5.19 -2.88 3.72
CA GLN A 31 -6.36 -3.22 2.90
C GLN A 31 -7.02 -1.98 2.32
N SER A 32 -7.12 -0.90 3.10
CA SER A 32 -7.70 0.36 2.67
C SER A 32 -6.92 0.98 1.51
N THR A 33 -5.59 0.95 1.55
CA THR A 33 -4.77 1.40 0.41
C THR A 33 -4.95 0.53 -0.82
N ILE A 34 -4.99 -0.80 -0.67
CA ILE A 34 -5.22 -1.72 -1.80
C ILE A 34 -6.58 -1.45 -2.45
N ALA A 35 -7.64 -1.44 -1.65
CA ALA A 35 -9.00 -1.20 -2.13
C ALA A 35 -9.14 0.17 -2.79
N ALA A 36 -8.53 1.22 -2.21
CA ALA A 36 -8.57 2.55 -2.81
C ALA A 36 -7.95 2.59 -4.20
N LEU A 37 -6.80 1.94 -4.40
CA LEU A 37 -6.13 1.86 -5.70
C LEU A 37 -6.93 1.01 -6.71
N GLN A 38 -7.51 -0.10 -6.25
CA GLN A 38 -8.39 -0.96 -7.06
C GLN A 38 -9.65 -0.23 -7.52
N ASP A 39 -10.19 0.66 -6.69
CA ASP A 39 -11.42 1.39 -6.97
C ASP A 39 -11.20 2.73 -7.69
N SER A 40 -9.96 3.25 -7.72
CA SER A 40 -9.65 4.54 -8.32
C SER A 40 -8.99 4.45 -9.70
N ILE A 41 -8.38 3.32 -10.08
CA ILE A 41 -7.64 3.16 -11.34
C ILE A 41 -8.24 2.00 -12.14
N ASP A 42 -8.76 2.29 -13.33
CA ASP A 42 -9.55 1.34 -14.13
C ASP A 42 -8.81 0.04 -14.50
N PHE A 43 -7.50 0.10 -14.71
CA PHE A 43 -6.70 -1.08 -15.10
C PHE A 43 -6.10 -1.83 -13.90
N VAL A 44 -6.39 -1.42 -12.66
CA VAL A 44 -5.97 -2.16 -11.46
C VAL A 44 -7.02 -3.22 -11.14
N PRO A 45 -6.68 -4.52 -11.18
CA PRO A 45 -7.65 -5.58 -10.93
C PRO A 45 -8.19 -5.57 -9.50
N LYS A 46 -9.51 -5.72 -9.35
CA LYS A 46 -10.22 -5.83 -8.06
C LYS A 46 -10.17 -7.26 -7.51
N GLU A 47 -8.97 -7.71 -7.18
CA GLU A 47 -8.69 -9.05 -6.66
C GLU A 47 -8.83 -9.13 -5.14
N ASP A 48 -9.72 -10.00 -4.69
CA ASP A 48 -9.96 -10.27 -3.27
C ASP A 48 -8.74 -10.93 -2.60
N GLU A 49 -7.98 -11.73 -3.33
CA GLU A 49 -6.81 -12.45 -2.84
C GLU A 49 -5.72 -11.48 -2.39
N LEU A 50 -5.48 -10.42 -3.17
CA LEU A 50 -4.51 -9.38 -2.83
C LEU A 50 -4.96 -8.61 -1.58
N LEU A 51 -6.25 -8.25 -1.52
CA LEU A 51 -6.84 -7.55 -0.39
C LEU A 51 -6.78 -8.40 0.90
N ARG A 52 -7.06 -9.70 0.80
CA ARG A 52 -6.96 -10.65 1.92
C ARG A 52 -5.52 -10.81 2.39
N ALA A 53 -4.56 -10.94 1.47
CA ALA A 53 -3.14 -11.05 1.81
C ALA A 53 -2.63 -9.81 2.57
N GLY A 54 -3.15 -8.62 2.25
CA GLY A 54 -2.79 -7.37 2.91
C GLY A 54 -3.27 -7.24 4.37
N SER A 55 -4.29 -7.99 4.78
CA SER A 55 -4.96 -7.88 6.09
C SER A 55 -4.00 -7.87 7.29
N ALA A 56 -3.04 -8.79 7.32
CA ALA A 56 -2.14 -8.99 8.44
C ALA A 56 -1.08 -7.88 8.58
N PHE A 57 -0.96 -6.98 7.60
CA PHE A 57 0.02 -5.88 7.64
C PHE A 57 -0.48 -4.62 8.35
N ALA A 58 -1.75 -4.57 8.76
CA ALA A 58 -2.30 -3.46 9.52
C ALA A 58 -1.47 -3.13 10.77
N GLY A 59 -1.30 -1.84 11.05
CA GLY A 59 -0.50 -1.36 12.19
C GLY A 59 0.93 -1.91 12.19
N GLY A 60 1.52 -2.04 11.00
CA GLY A 60 2.90 -2.49 10.81
C GLY A 60 3.17 -3.92 11.22
N LEU A 61 2.29 -4.83 10.75
CA LEU A 61 2.29 -6.29 10.93
C LEU A 61 1.46 -6.83 12.11
N GLY A 62 0.14 -6.63 12.08
CA GLY A 62 -0.73 -7.16 13.14
C GLY A 62 -0.72 -6.27 14.38
N PHE A 63 -0.65 -4.96 14.15
CA PHE A 63 -0.75 -3.90 15.15
C PHE A 63 0.39 -3.84 16.17
N THR A 64 1.54 -4.46 15.87
CA THR A 64 2.75 -4.36 16.69
C THR A 64 3.41 -2.99 16.62
N ASN A 65 3.18 -2.25 15.53
CA ASN A 65 3.82 -0.99 15.14
C ASN A 65 5.34 -1.13 14.85
N GLN A 66 5.87 -2.35 14.80
CA GLN A 66 7.31 -2.60 14.64
C GLN A 66 7.74 -2.81 13.18
N GLY A 67 6.80 -3.08 12.28
CA GLY A 67 7.07 -3.23 10.84
C GLY A 67 6.86 -1.96 10.02
N LEU A 68 6.94 -2.12 8.70
CA LEU A 68 6.63 -1.07 7.73
C LEU A 68 5.20 -0.56 7.91
N CYS A 69 4.96 0.73 7.64
CA CYS A 69 3.62 1.29 7.63
C CYS A 69 2.70 0.48 6.69
N GLY A 70 1.54 0.05 7.19
CA GLY A 70 0.65 -0.80 6.40
C GLY A 70 0.14 -0.13 5.12
N ALA A 71 -0.01 1.20 5.13
CA ALA A 71 -0.37 1.97 3.94
C ALA A 71 0.72 1.87 2.84
N LEU A 72 2.00 1.95 3.22
CA LEU A 72 3.12 1.73 2.30
C LEU A 72 3.09 0.31 1.74
N VAL A 73 2.90 -0.68 2.61
CA VAL A 73 2.83 -2.09 2.21
C VAL A 73 1.71 -2.32 1.21
N GLY A 74 0.50 -1.81 1.46
CA GLY A 74 -0.63 -1.96 0.55
C GLY A 74 -0.37 -1.34 -0.82
N ALA A 75 0.23 -0.15 -0.86
CA ALA A 75 0.60 0.51 -2.11
C ALA A 75 1.64 -0.31 -2.91
N VAL A 76 2.72 -0.77 -2.26
CA VAL A 76 3.76 -1.56 -2.96
C VAL A 76 3.25 -2.95 -3.35
N MET A 77 2.27 -3.50 -2.64
CA MET A 77 1.59 -4.75 -3.05
C MET A 77 0.85 -4.57 -4.37
N VAL A 78 0.15 -3.45 -4.58
CA VAL A 78 -0.51 -3.15 -5.87
C VAL A 78 0.53 -2.92 -6.97
N ILE A 79 1.59 -2.15 -6.69
CA ILE A 79 2.71 -1.96 -7.64
C ILE A 79 3.33 -3.31 -8.04
N GLY A 80 3.60 -4.18 -7.06
CA GLY A 80 4.13 -5.52 -7.29
C GLY A 80 3.15 -6.43 -8.04
N ARG A 81 1.85 -6.28 -7.81
CA ARG A 81 0.82 -7.00 -8.57
C ARG A 81 0.81 -6.61 -10.05
N LEU A 82 1.03 -5.33 -10.37
CA LEU A 82 1.02 -4.85 -11.76
C LEU A 82 2.35 -5.10 -12.48
N TYR A 83 3.48 -4.83 -11.82
CA TYR A 83 4.78 -4.74 -12.48
C TYR A 83 5.84 -5.70 -11.91
N GLY A 84 5.45 -6.57 -10.97
CA GLY A 84 6.31 -7.61 -10.44
C GLY A 84 6.43 -8.79 -11.38
N ARG A 85 7.45 -9.62 -11.15
CA ARG A 85 7.67 -10.84 -11.93
C ARG A 85 6.55 -11.87 -11.73
N SER A 86 6.12 -12.48 -12.82
CA SER A 86 5.22 -13.65 -12.79
C SER A 86 5.88 -14.89 -12.18
N ARG A 87 5.08 -15.91 -11.83
CA ARG A 87 5.59 -17.21 -11.37
C ARG A 87 6.53 -17.85 -12.39
N ARG A 88 6.21 -17.74 -13.68
CA ARG A 88 7.02 -18.25 -14.78
C ARG A 88 8.37 -17.56 -14.84
N LYS A 89 8.38 -16.22 -14.89
CA LYS A 89 9.63 -15.42 -14.90
C LYS A 89 10.48 -15.67 -13.65
N PHE A 90 9.84 -15.84 -12.48
CA PHE A 90 10.54 -16.27 -11.26
C PHE A 90 11.27 -17.60 -11.43
N GLN A 91 10.61 -18.62 -12.01
CA GLN A 91 11.21 -19.93 -12.25
C GLN A 91 12.33 -19.88 -13.30
N GLU A 92 12.19 -19.06 -14.34
CA GLU A 92 13.24 -18.82 -15.33
C GLU A 92 14.48 -18.21 -14.66
N HIS A 93 14.29 -17.17 -13.85
CA HIS A 93 15.37 -16.55 -13.09
C HIS A 93 16.00 -17.50 -12.08
N ALA A 94 15.22 -18.39 -11.47
CA ALA A 94 15.71 -19.38 -10.51
C ALA A 94 16.59 -20.47 -11.16
N LYS A 95 16.55 -20.64 -12.49
CA LYS A 95 17.43 -21.54 -13.23
C LYS A 95 18.78 -20.91 -13.58
N LEU A 96 18.90 -19.59 -13.48
CA LEU A 96 20.15 -18.90 -13.75
C LEU A 96 21.19 -19.28 -12.68
N PRO A 97 22.48 -19.38 -13.05
CA PRO A 97 23.55 -19.51 -12.08
C PRO A 97 23.56 -18.33 -11.09
N VAL A 98 24.10 -18.57 -9.90
CA VAL A 98 24.27 -17.54 -8.86
C VAL A 98 24.97 -16.31 -9.44
N ASN A 99 24.46 -15.11 -9.11
CA ASN A 99 24.95 -13.80 -9.56
C ASN A 99 24.85 -13.51 -11.06
N GLN A 100 24.02 -14.23 -11.83
CA GLN A 100 23.80 -13.94 -13.25
C GLN A 100 22.50 -13.18 -13.56
N LEU A 101 21.65 -12.95 -12.56
CA LEU A 101 20.44 -12.18 -12.76
C LEU A 101 20.76 -10.69 -12.81
N ASP A 102 20.60 -10.09 -13.99
CA ASP A 102 20.89 -8.69 -14.25
C ASP A 102 19.60 -7.85 -14.25
N PHE A 103 19.30 -7.27 -13.09
CA PHE A 103 18.11 -6.44 -12.93
C PHE A 103 18.19 -5.10 -13.68
N VAL A 104 19.39 -4.64 -14.05
CA VAL A 104 19.56 -3.40 -14.81
C VAL A 104 19.02 -3.59 -16.22
N ASN A 105 19.32 -4.73 -16.84
CA ASN A 105 18.89 -5.05 -18.19
C ASN A 105 17.50 -5.68 -18.26
N GLU A 106 17.10 -6.48 -17.26
CA GLU A 106 15.76 -7.10 -17.21
C GLU A 106 14.64 -6.06 -16.98
N GLY A 107 14.96 -4.94 -16.34
CA GLY A 107 13.99 -3.94 -15.89
C GLY A 107 13.22 -4.45 -14.67
N ALA A 108 13.28 -3.68 -13.58
CA ALA A 108 12.57 -4.01 -12.33
C ALA A 108 11.59 -2.90 -11.93
N PRO A 109 10.59 -2.57 -12.78
CA PRO A 109 9.70 -1.43 -12.57
C PRO A 109 9.01 -1.46 -11.20
N ALA A 110 8.61 -2.64 -10.71
CA ALA A 110 8.03 -2.74 -9.36
C ALA A 110 9.00 -2.27 -8.25
N TRP A 111 10.31 -2.53 -8.38
CA TRP A 111 11.30 -2.10 -7.40
C TRP A 111 11.59 -0.61 -7.50
N ASP A 112 11.73 -0.09 -8.72
CA ASP A 112 11.99 1.34 -8.94
C ASP A 112 10.82 2.20 -8.42
N LEU A 113 9.58 1.81 -8.74
CA LEU A 113 8.39 2.52 -8.25
C LEU A 113 8.22 2.38 -6.72
N ALA A 114 8.53 1.21 -6.16
CA ALA A 114 8.53 1.03 -4.71
C ALA A 114 9.61 1.89 -4.02
N TYR A 115 10.77 2.07 -4.65
CA TYR A 115 11.84 2.93 -4.16
C TYR A 115 11.42 4.40 -4.18
N GLU A 116 10.84 4.91 -5.26
CA GLU A 116 10.33 6.29 -5.31
C GLU A 116 9.22 6.52 -4.26
N LEU A 117 8.35 5.52 -4.05
CA LEU A 117 7.35 5.62 -2.98
C LEU A 117 7.99 5.65 -1.59
N PHE A 118 9.05 4.87 -1.37
CA PHE A 118 9.86 4.92 -0.15
C PHE A 118 10.49 6.30 0.04
N GLU A 119 11.04 6.92 -1.00
CA GLU A 119 11.61 8.27 -0.92
C GLU A 119 10.57 9.30 -0.48
N ARG A 120 9.34 9.23 -0.99
CA ARG A 120 8.24 10.09 -0.54
C ARG A 120 7.91 9.89 0.95
N TYR A 121 7.96 8.65 1.44
CA TYR A 121 7.81 8.35 2.87
C TYR A 121 8.95 8.93 3.72
N MET A 122 10.19 8.86 3.22
CA MET A 122 11.33 9.48 3.91
C MET A 122 11.21 11.00 3.95
N MET A 123 10.75 11.63 2.86
CA MET A 123 10.53 13.08 2.82
C MET A 123 9.41 13.53 3.74
N GLU A 124 8.29 12.81 3.78
CA GLU A 124 7.11 13.20 4.56
C GLU A 124 7.24 12.84 6.05
N TYR A 125 7.72 11.63 6.36
CA TYR A 125 7.67 11.07 7.72
C TYR A 125 9.05 10.79 8.32
N GLY A 126 10.12 10.88 7.52
CA GLY A 126 11.49 10.54 7.96
C GLY A 126 11.75 9.05 8.16
N SER A 127 10.76 8.18 7.94
CA SER A 127 10.88 6.72 8.13
C SER A 127 9.72 5.97 7.45
N PRO A 128 9.94 4.73 6.98
CA PRO A 128 8.87 3.87 6.50
C PRO A 128 8.22 3.05 7.63
N LEU A 129 8.75 3.08 8.86
CA LEU A 129 8.28 2.24 9.96
C LEU A 129 7.01 2.81 10.59
N CYS A 130 6.05 1.93 10.90
CA CYS A 130 4.74 2.32 11.41
C CYS A 130 4.85 3.14 12.71
N LYS A 131 5.70 2.74 13.66
CA LYS A 131 5.93 3.49 14.91
C LYS A 131 6.44 4.92 14.67
N ASP A 132 7.28 5.12 13.67
CA ASP A 132 7.90 6.41 13.40
C ASP A 132 6.92 7.32 12.66
N VAL A 133 6.18 6.77 11.69
CA VAL A 133 5.05 7.45 11.04
C VAL A 133 3.98 7.83 12.07
N MET A 134 3.63 6.93 12.99
CA MET A 134 2.71 7.25 14.08
C MET A 134 3.25 8.33 15.00
N THR A 135 4.53 8.33 15.31
CA THR A 135 5.16 9.39 16.13
C THR A 135 5.15 10.73 15.40
N CYS A 136 5.44 10.75 14.11
CA CYS A 136 5.36 11.94 13.26
C CYS A 136 3.94 12.53 13.26
N VAL A 137 2.92 11.68 13.12
CA VAL A 137 1.53 12.12 12.94
C VAL A 137 0.80 12.39 14.26
N PHE A 138 1.02 11.56 15.29
CA PHE A 138 0.29 11.61 16.56
C PHE A 138 1.15 12.06 17.76
N GLY A 139 2.46 12.25 17.57
CA GLY A 139 3.43 12.54 18.63
C GLY A 139 3.78 11.34 19.52
N SER A 140 3.09 10.20 19.36
CA SER A 140 3.35 8.97 20.12
C SER A 140 2.78 7.74 19.42
N HIS A 141 3.15 6.54 19.88
CA HIS A 141 2.53 5.29 19.46
C HIS A 141 2.38 4.33 20.66
N PRO A 142 1.37 3.45 20.67
CA PRO A 142 1.31 2.37 21.63
C PRO A 142 2.35 1.33 21.23
N ASP A 143 3.24 0.92 22.13
CA ASP A 143 4.24 -0.09 21.78
C ASP A 143 3.74 -1.51 22.07
N ARG A 144 3.73 -2.37 21.04
CA ARG A 144 3.48 -3.82 21.14
C ARG A 144 2.19 -4.23 21.90
N ILE A 145 1.15 -3.41 21.81
CA ILE A 145 -0.16 -3.72 22.42
C ILE A 145 -0.99 -4.54 21.43
N ARG A 146 -1.45 -5.72 21.87
CA ARG A 146 -2.32 -6.58 21.04
C ARG A 146 -3.58 -5.81 20.59
N PRO A 147 -4.04 -6.02 19.35
CA PRO A 147 -5.20 -5.29 18.81
C PRO A 147 -6.49 -5.51 19.61
N ILE A 148 -6.66 -6.68 20.24
CA ILE A 148 -7.82 -7.00 21.08
C ILE A 148 -7.74 -6.41 22.51
N SER A 149 -6.69 -5.66 22.85
CA SER A 149 -6.51 -5.10 24.19
C SER A 149 -7.37 -3.86 24.41
N PRO A 150 -8.05 -3.74 25.57
CA PRO A 150 -8.77 -2.51 25.95
C PRO A 150 -7.88 -1.26 25.91
N VAL A 151 -6.61 -1.39 26.25
CA VAL A 151 -5.63 -0.28 26.22
C VAL A 151 -5.43 0.23 24.79
N ARG A 152 -5.42 -0.66 23.79
CA ARG A 152 -5.32 -0.27 22.39
C ARG A 152 -6.58 0.46 21.95
N TYR A 153 -7.75 -0.05 22.34
CA TYR A 153 -9.03 0.57 22.04
C TYR A 153 -9.13 2.00 22.61
N GLU A 154 -8.72 2.20 23.86
CA GLU A 154 -8.68 3.52 24.50
C GLU A 154 -7.69 4.47 23.82
N TRP A 155 -6.49 3.99 23.46
CA TRP A 155 -5.51 4.78 22.71
C TRP A 155 -6.10 5.28 21.39
N THR A 156 -6.70 4.38 20.60
CA THR A 156 -7.33 4.73 19.33
C THR A 156 -8.42 5.78 19.50
N ARG A 157 -9.28 5.64 20.54
CA ARG A 157 -10.32 6.64 20.85
C ARG A 157 -9.74 8.00 21.23
N ARG A 158 -8.67 8.02 22.03
CA ARG A 158 -8.04 9.26 22.52
C ARG A 158 -7.36 10.06 21.41
N PHE A 159 -6.70 9.38 20.48
CA PHE A 159 -5.90 10.02 19.44
C PHE A 159 -6.64 10.15 18.09
N GLY A 160 -7.95 9.88 18.08
CA GLY A 160 -8.76 10.01 16.87
C GLY A 160 -8.26 9.12 15.73
N GLY A 161 -7.79 7.90 16.03
CA GLY A 161 -7.14 7.02 15.04
C GLY A 161 -8.02 6.68 13.83
N HIS A 162 -9.33 6.91 13.92
CA HIS A 162 -10.34 6.74 12.85
C HIS A 162 -11.18 8.01 12.60
N GLU A 163 -10.80 9.15 13.18
CA GLU A 163 -11.37 10.44 12.85
C GLU A 163 -10.60 11.04 11.65
N SER A 164 -11.14 12.07 11.01
CA SER A 164 -10.49 12.72 9.86
C SER A 164 -9.13 13.30 10.26
N GLY A 165 -8.06 12.62 9.88
CA GLY A 165 -6.67 12.88 10.28
C GLY A 165 -5.92 11.58 10.54
N GLY A 166 -4.71 11.66 11.11
CA GLY A 166 -4.03 10.45 11.59
C GLY A 166 -3.66 9.44 10.49
N CYS A 167 -3.95 8.16 10.76
CA CYS A 167 -3.72 7.06 9.82
C CYS A 167 -4.55 7.21 8.54
N CYS A 168 -5.75 7.83 8.59
CA CYS A 168 -6.55 8.07 7.39
C CYS A 168 -5.77 8.95 6.40
N GLU A 169 -5.12 10.01 6.89
CA GLU A 169 -4.31 10.91 6.07
C GLU A 169 -3.09 10.19 5.46
N VAL A 170 -2.42 9.34 6.26
CA VAL A 170 -1.30 8.53 5.78
C VAL A 170 -1.74 7.58 4.67
N VAL A 171 -2.87 6.89 4.84
CA VAL A 171 -3.45 5.98 3.85
C VAL A 171 -3.83 6.71 2.57
N GLY A 172 -4.49 7.87 2.69
CA GLY A 172 -4.84 8.71 1.54
C GLY A 172 -3.60 9.15 0.76
N LYS A 173 -2.58 9.69 1.44
CA LYS A 173 -1.32 10.12 0.81
C LYS A 173 -0.62 8.95 0.11
N ALA A 174 -0.53 7.80 0.77
CA ALA A 174 0.09 6.61 0.19
C ALA A 174 -0.64 6.13 -1.07
N ALA A 175 -1.97 6.07 -1.03
CA ALA A 175 -2.80 5.69 -2.17
C ALA A 175 -2.64 6.70 -3.31
N ARG A 176 -2.64 8.00 -3.03
CA ARG A 176 -2.41 9.05 -4.03
C ARG A 176 -1.05 8.91 -4.70
N TRP A 177 0.02 8.83 -3.92
CA TRP A 177 1.38 8.74 -4.47
C TRP A 177 1.54 7.48 -5.30
N ALA A 178 1.05 6.33 -4.83
CA ALA A 178 1.07 5.11 -5.60
C ALA A 178 0.26 5.24 -6.90
N ALA A 179 -0.92 5.88 -6.85
CA ALA A 179 -1.72 6.14 -8.05
C ALA A 179 -0.98 7.02 -9.06
N GLU A 180 -0.32 8.09 -8.63
CA GLU A 180 0.51 8.94 -9.50
C GLU A 180 1.61 8.13 -10.20
N LEU A 181 2.29 7.25 -9.45
CA LEU A 181 3.34 6.38 -9.97
C LEU A 181 2.79 5.36 -10.98
N ILE A 182 1.68 4.69 -10.65
CA ILE A 182 1.02 3.69 -11.49
C ILE A 182 0.49 4.32 -12.78
N LEU A 183 -0.16 5.49 -12.70
CA LEU A 183 -0.68 6.20 -13.86
C LEU A 183 0.44 6.69 -14.78
N ARG A 184 1.57 7.14 -14.21
CA ARG A 184 2.76 7.54 -14.98
C ARG A 184 3.40 6.35 -15.68
N GLN A 185 3.45 5.19 -15.04
CA GLN A 185 3.97 3.96 -15.63
C GLN A 185 3.03 3.39 -16.71
N GLY A 186 1.72 3.58 -16.55
CA GLY A 186 0.68 3.06 -17.44
C GLY A 186 0.33 1.60 -17.16
N PRO A 187 -0.65 1.03 -17.88
CA PRO A 187 -1.05 -0.36 -17.71
C PRO A 187 0.14 -1.31 -17.97
N PRO A 188 0.22 -2.43 -17.23
CA PRO A 188 1.27 -3.41 -17.48
C PRO A 188 1.16 -3.91 -18.92
N LYS A 189 2.30 -4.08 -19.60
CA LYS A 189 2.33 -4.72 -20.90
C LYS A 189 1.84 -6.16 -20.72
N GLU A 190 0.88 -6.59 -21.54
CA GLU A 190 0.50 -8.00 -21.58
C GLU A 190 1.78 -8.82 -21.76
N GLU A 191 2.14 -9.64 -20.76
CA GLU A 191 3.03 -10.75 -21.05
C GLU A 191 2.32 -11.55 -22.14
N ALA A 192 3.02 -11.89 -23.23
CA ALA A 192 2.51 -12.82 -24.24
C ALA A 192 2.37 -14.20 -23.59
N ASP A 193 1.41 -14.35 -22.68
CA ASP A 193 1.03 -15.59 -22.04
C ASP A 193 0.27 -16.38 -23.10
N GLY A 194 1.05 -17.14 -23.89
CA GLY A 194 0.55 -18.38 -24.44
C GLY A 194 0.11 -19.24 -23.27
N GLY A 195 -1.19 -19.20 -22.99
CA GLY A 195 -1.74 -19.77 -21.77
C GLY A 195 -1.41 -21.25 -21.60
N ASN A 196 -1.31 -21.68 -20.35
CA ASN A 196 -2.14 -22.75 -19.81
C ASN A 196 -1.91 -22.90 -18.30
N ALA A 197 -3.01 -23.23 -17.60
CA ALA A 197 -3.15 -23.69 -16.22
C ALA A 197 -3.10 -22.63 -15.10
#